data_AF-A0A969EXH8-F1
#
_entry.id   AF-A0A969EXH8-F1
#
_cell.length_a   1.000
_cell.length_b   1.000
_cell.length_c   1.000
_cell.angle_alpha   90.00
_cell.angle_beta   90.00
_cell.angle_gamma   90.00
#
_symmetry.space_group_name_H-M   'P 1'
#
loop_
_entity.id
_entity.type
_entity.pdbx_description
1 polymer ?
#
loop_
_entity_poly.entity_id
_entity_poly.type
_entity_poly.pdbx_seq_one_letter_code
_entity_poly.pdbx_strand_id
1 'polypeptide(L)'
;MMDRTDRHCRYFLRQISARTLLYTEMVTSQAILHGDLEKLLGFTPEESLIALQVGGDDPARLAKCATIAAEFGYDEINLNVGCPSQRVQSGNFGACLMMEPERVADCVAAMRSASNLPVTVKHRIGVDDHDHYEHLRQFVEIVAAAGCQRFTVHARKAWLKGLSPKENRDVPPLRYADVYRLKQEFPDLVIEINGGILTLDATLEHLAQVDAVMIGRAAYDNPYLLAEADRRIFREAVAVRSRHEIVEAMYPYID
;
A
#
# COMPACT_ATOMS: atom_id res chain seq x y z
N MET A 1 3.82 5.72 -3.41
CA MET A 1 4.57 5.58 -4.69
C MET A 1 5.82 6.44 -4.61
N MET A 2 7.02 5.87 -4.81
CA MET A 2 8.29 6.63 -4.78
C MET A 2 8.27 7.84 -5.71
N ASP A 3 8.88 8.93 -5.25
CA ASP A 3 9.00 10.25 -5.86
C ASP A 3 7.65 10.87 -6.28
N ARG A 4 6.56 10.47 -5.62
CA ARG A 4 5.20 10.89 -5.96
C ARG A 4 4.34 11.18 -4.75
N THR A 5 4.16 10.21 -3.85
CA THR A 5 3.24 10.38 -2.70
C THR A 5 3.98 10.89 -1.47
N ASP A 6 4.75 11.96 -1.64
CA ASP A 6 5.32 12.74 -0.53
C ASP A 6 4.22 13.45 0.26
N ARG A 7 4.60 14.18 1.32
CA ARG A 7 3.63 14.91 2.17
C ARG A 7 2.83 15.96 1.41
N HIS A 8 3.43 16.59 0.39
CA HIS A 8 2.79 17.64 -0.40
C HIS A 8 1.69 17.06 -1.31
N CYS A 9 2.00 15.96 -2.00
CA CYS A 9 1.03 15.24 -2.81
C CYS A 9 -0.10 14.66 -1.97
N ARG A 10 0.21 14.08 -0.81
CA ARG A 10 -0.82 13.51 0.08
C ARG A 10 -1.72 14.58 0.66
N TYR A 11 -1.18 15.72 1.10
CA TYR A 11 -2.00 16.86 1.52
C TYR A 11 -2.95 17.31 0.41
N PHE A 12 -2.46 17.42 -0.83
CA PHE A 12 -3.28 17.73 -1.98
C PHE A 12 -4.38 16.68 -2.25
N LEU A 13 -4.06 15.38 -2.20
CA LEU A 13 -5.04 14.31 -2.39
C LEU A 13 -6.13 14.33 -1.30
N ARG A 14 -5.78 14.72 -0.07
CA ARG A 14 -6.75 14.89 1.01
C ARG A 14 -7.74 16.03 0.76
N GLN A 15 -7.35 17.07 0.00
CA GLN A 15 -8.30 18.11 -0.40
C GLN A 15 -9.37 17.61 -1.38
N ILE A 16 -9.11 16.50 -2.07
CA ILE A 16 -10.00 15.87 -3.05
C ILE A 16 -10.95 14.86 -2.38
N SER A 17 -10.43 14.06 -1.45
CA SER A 17 -11.21 13.06 -0.71
C SER A 17 -10.80 13.05 0.75
N ALA A 18 -11.77 13.15 1.65
CA ALA A 18 -11.56 13.10 3.09
C ALA A 18 -11.42 11.67 3.63
N ARG A 19 -11.79 10.64 2.84
CA ARG A 19 -11.93 9.26 3.32
C ARG A 19 -10.98 8.25 2.71
N THR A 20 -10.35 8.56 1.58
CA THR A 20 -9.34 7.67 1.00
C THR A 20 -8.15 7.48 1.96
N LEU A 21 -7.75 6.24 2.17
CA LEU A 21 -6.50 5.90 2.86
C LEU A 21 -5.31 6.33 1.99
N LEU A 22 -4.44 7.17 2.54
CA LEU A 22 -3.22 7.61 1.88
C LEU A 22 -2.06 6.72 2.29
N TYR A 23 -1.09 6.53 1.39
CA TYR A 23 0.13 5.80 1.68
C TYR A 23 1.32 6.71 1.45
N THR A 24 2.31 6.62 2.33
CA THR A 24 3.61 7.27 2.11
C THR A 24 4.32 6.69 0.89
N GLU A 25 5.42 7.32 0.52
CA GLU A 25 6.49 6.60 -0.18
C GLU A 25 7.02 5.45 0.68
N MET A 26 7.64 4.45 0.04
CA MET A 26 8.27 3.37 0.79
C MET A 26 9.56 3.90 1.44
N VAL A 27 9.63 3.86 2.77
CA VAL A 27 10.83 4.21 3.52
C VAL A 27 11.50 2.92 4.01
N THR A 28 12.81 2.79 3.88
CA THR A 28 13.49 1.58 4.38
C THR A 28 13.60 1.62 5.90
N SER A 29 13.52 0.46 6.54
CA SER A 29 13.73 0.32 7.99
C SER A 29 15.06 0.92 8.44
N GLN A 30 16.13 0.76 7.65
CA GLN A 30 17.43 1.37 7.94
C GLN A 30 17.40 2.90 7.89
N ALA A 31 16.67 3.50 6.94
CA ALA A 31 16.51 4.94 6.87
C ALA A 31 15.71 5.48 8.07
N ILE A 32 14.68 4.76 8.52
CA ILE A 32 13.93 5.12 9.74
C ILE A 32 14.86 5.06 10.95
N LEU A 33 15.69 4.02 11.09
CA LEU A 33 16.51 3.86 12.30
C LEU A 33 17.72 4.80 12.39
N HIS A 34 18.19 5.34 11.27
CA HIS A 34 19.46 6.08 11.22
C HIS A 34 19.38 7.43 10.51
N GLY A 35 18.25 7.76 9.88
CA GLY A 35 18.06 8.98 9.12
C GLY A 35 17.38 10.09 9.93
N ASP A 36 17.08 11.18 9.23
CA ASP A 36 16.30 12.30 9.76
C ASP A 36 14.80 11.92 9.74
N LEU A 37 14.27 11.58 10.91
CA LEU A 37 12.89 11.11 11.07
C LEU A 37 11.86 12.16 10.65
N GLU A 38 12.06 13.44 10.98
CA GLU A 38 11.10 14.48 10.62
C GLU A 38 11.04 14.66 9.10
N LYS A 39 12.20 14.60 8.42
CA LYS A 39 12.23 14.64 6.96
C LYS A 39 11.54 13.43 6.33
N LEU A 40 11.78 12.23 6.86
CA LEU A 40 11.32 10.97 6.29
C LEU A 40 9.84 10.66 6.59
N LEU A 41 9.39 10.97 7.80
CA LEU A 41 8.12 10.53 8.37
C LEU A 41 7.19 11.68 8.74
N GLY A 42 7.68 12.92 8.83
CA GLY A 42 6.85 14.07 9.15
C GLY A 42 5.68 14.24 8.18
N PHE A 43 4.50 14.49 8.73
CA PHE A 43 3.26 14.75 8.00
C PHE A 43 2.39 15.74 8.80
N THR A 44 1.40 16.32 8.13
CA THR A 44 0.45 17.27 8.74
C THR A 44 -0.80 16.54 9.23
N PRO A 45 -1.42 16.93 10.36
CA PRO A 45 -2.60 16.26 10.90
C PRO A 45 -3.76 16.12 9.89
N GLU A 46 -3.87 17.05 8.95
CA GLU A 46 -4.84 17.02 7.86
C GLU A 46 -4.69 15.76 7.01
N GLU A 47 -3.49 15.20 6.84
CA GLU A 47 -3.24 13.97 6.07
C GLU A 47 -3.77 12.68 6.74
N SER A 48 -4.35 12.75 7.95
CA SER A 48 -4.90 11.58 8.70
C SER A 48 -5.73 10.63 7.84
N LEU A 49 -5.81 9.36 8.24
CA LEU A 49 -6.04 8.18 7.40
C LEU A 49 -4.83 7.95 6.50
N ILE A 50 -3.66 7.78 7.12
CA ILE A 50 -2.38 7.58 6.46
C ILE A 50 -1.64 6.33 6.98
N ALA A 51 -1.18 5.51 6.03
CA ALA A 51 -0.33 4.37 6.27
C ALA A 51 1.14 4.68 5.94
N LEU A 52 2.04 4.40 6.89
CA LEU A 52 3.48 4.36 6.62
C LEU A 52 3.82 3.05 5.92
N GLN A 53 4.37 3.11 4.72
CA GLN A 53 4.92 1.91 4.06
C GLN A 53 6.40 1.75 4.35
N VAL A 54 6.77 0.64 4.99
CA VAL A 54 8.16 0.31 5.35
C VAL A 54 8.72 -0.83 4.49
N GLY A 55 10.00 -0.73 4.12
CA GLY A 55 10.76 -1.80 3.47
C GLY A 55 11.83 -2.39 4.39
N GLY A 56 11.84 -3.72 4.56
CA GLY A 56 12.85 -4.44 5.33
C GLY A 56 12.46 -5.90 5.53
N ASP A 57 13.37 -6.67 6.12
CA ASP A 57 13.24 -8.11 6.39
C ASP A 57 13.71 -8.50 7.80
N ASP A 58 14.22 -7.57 8.60
CA ASP A 58 14.68 -7.84 9.97
C ASP A 58 13.53 -7.59 10.97
N PRO A 59 13.02 -8.62 11.68
CA PRO A 59 11.89 -8.46 12.58
C PRO A 59 12.14 -7.45 13.71
N ALA A 60 13.36 -7.41 14.26
CA ALA A 60 13.70 -6.52 15.36
C ALA A 60 13.78 -5.05 14.91
N ARG A 61 14.29 -4.80 13.70
CA ARG A 61 14.30 -3.46 13.10
C ARG A 61 12.89 -3.00 12.74
N LEU A 62 12.09 -3.87 12.16
CA LEU A 62 10.72 -3.54 11.78
C LEU A 62 9.82 -3.30 12.99
N ALA A 63 10.01 -4.05 14.09
CA ALA A 63 9.36 -3.77 15.38
C ALA A 63 9.63 -2.33 15.85
N LYS A 64 10.90 -1.89 15.83
CA LYS A 64 11.27 -0.50 16.16
C LYS A 64 10.62 0.51 15.22
N CYS A 65 10.56 0.20 13.91
CA CYS A 65 9.87 1.06 12.94
C CYS A 65 8.37 1.19 13.25
N ALA A 66 7.71 0.12 13.70
CA ALA A 66 6.31 0.13 14.09
C ALA A 66 6.06 0.98 15.35
N THR A 67 6.97 0.97 16.33
CA THR A 67 6.93 1.87 17.49
C THR A 67 7.09 3.33 17.05
N ILE A 68 8.10 3.64 16.23
CA ILE A 68 8.34 4.99 15.71
C ILE A 68 7.14 5.49 14.91
N ALA A 69 6.54 4.65 14.05
CA ALA A 69 5.35 5.02 13.30
C ALA A 69 4.17 5.39 14.20
N ALA A 70 3.98 4.66 15.31
CA ALA A 70 2.94 4.97 16.28
C ALA A 70 3.20 6.28 17.02
N GLU A 71 4.46 6.57 17.36
CA GLU A 71 4.87 7.84 17.99
C GLU A 71 4.65 9.05 17.06
N PHE A 72 4.85 8.88 15.75
CA PHE A 72 4.53 9.89 14.74
C PHE A 72 3.02 10.04 14.48
N GLY A 73 2.20 9.11 14.98
CA GLY A 73 0.74 9.18 14.84
C GLY A 73 0.18 8.65 13.53
N TYR A 74 0.90 7.78 12.82
CA TYR A 74 0.33 7.08 11.66
C TYR A 74 -0.87 6.21 12.07
N ASP A 75 -1.84 6.03 11.18
CA ASP A 75 -3.02 5.19 11.42
C ASP A 75 -2.75 3.70 11.15
N GLU A 76 -1.68 3.41 10.41
CA GLU A 76 -1.32 2.07 9.95
C GLU A 76 0.18 2.00 9.61
N ILE A 77 0.76 0.80 9.78
CA ILE A 77 2.05 0.45 9.19
C ILE A 77 1.92 -0.71 8.19
N ASN A 78 2.41 -0.49 6.98
CA ASN A 78 2.33 -1.43 5.86
C ASN A 78 3.72 -1.96 5.49
N LEU A 79 3.89 -3.28 5.43
CA LEU A 79 5.14 -3.91 4.99
C LEU A 79 5.14 -4.08 3.47
N ASN A 80 6.19 -3.56 2.81
CA ASN A 80 6.37 -3.73 1.37
C ASN A 80 6.97 -5.10 1.03
N VAL A 81 6.17 -5.95 0.38
CA VAL A 81 6.55 -7.26 -0.15
C VAL A 81 6.27 -7.31 -1.67
N GLY A 82 6.38 -6.17 -2.36
CA GLY A 82 5.92 -6.04 -3.75
C GLY A 82 6.84 -5.25 -4.70
N CYS A 83 7.86 -4.56 -4.18
CA CYS A 83 8.79 -3.80 -5.02
C CYS A 83 9.81 -4.73 -5.71
N PRO A 84 9.89 -4.75 -7.05
CA PRO A 84 10.81 -5.64 -7.77
C PRO A 84 12.19 -5.03 -8.04
N SER A 85 12.47 -3.80 -7.59
CA SER A 85 13.69 -3.08 -8.00
C SER A 85 14.98 -3.74 -7.49
N GLN A 86 16.07 -3.62 -8.26
CA GLN A 86 17.36 -4.21 -7.90
C GLN A 86 17.91 -3.72 -6.56
N ARG A 87 17.80 -2.41 -6.25
CA ARG A 87 18.24 -1.85 -4.95
C ARG A 87 17.55 -2.51 -3.76
N VAL A 88 16.31 -2.93 -3.96
CA VAL A 88 15.46 -3.58 -2.95
C VAL A 88 15.84 -5.06 -2.81
N GLN A 89 16.14 -5.73 -3.93
CA GLN A 89 16.68 -7.10 -3.92
C GLN A 89 18.04 -7.17 -3.19
N SER A 90 18.95 -6.22 -3.44
CA SER A 90 20.26 -6.19 -2.75
C SER A 90 20.16 -5.92 -1.25
N GLY A 91 19.03 -5.38 -0.78
CA GLY A 91 18.74 -5.20 0.64
C GLY A 91 17.89 -6.31 1.25
N ASN A 92 17.57 -7.37 0.50
CA ASN A 92 16.70 -8.49 0.90
C ASN A 92 15.26 -8.11 1.30
N PHE A 93 14.65 -7.10 0.67
CA PHE A 93 13.24 -6.77 0.93
C PHE A 93 12.43 -6.64 -0.35
N GLY A 94 11.13 -6.32 -0.25
CA GLY A 94 10.24 -6.17 -1.39
C GLY A 94 9.80 -7.51 -1.99
N ALA A 95 9.68 -7.60 -3.32
CA ALA A 95 9.04 -8.74 -3.97
C ALA A 95 9.75 -10.08 -3.70
N CYS A 96 11.07 -10.10 -3.49
CA CYS A 96 11.78 -11.36 -3.19
C CYS A 96 11.28 -12.06 -1.92
N LEU A 97 10.74 -11.30 -0.95
CA LEU A 97 10.16 -11.84 0.28
C LEU A 97 8.89 -12.67 0.05
N MET A 98 8.28 -12.62 -1.14
CA MET A 98 7.20 -13.54 -1.49
C MET A 98 7.65 -15.01 -1.52
N MET A 99 8.95 -15.27 -1.68
CA MET A 99 9.54 -16.61 -1.61
C MET A 99 9.92 -17.01 -0.18
N GLU A 100 9.77 -16.11 0.79
CA GLU A 100 10.14 -16.32 2.20
C GLU A 100 8.95 -15.96 3.12
N PRO A 101 7.80 -16.63 3.00
CA PRO A 101 6.59 -16.28 3.75
C PRO A 101 6.78 -16.34 5.28
N GLU A 102 7.57 -17.29 5.79
CA GLU A 102 7.89 -17.39 7.22
C GLU A 102 8.66 -16.16 7.73
N ARG A 103 9.58 -15.64 6.90
CA ARG A 103 10.31 -14.41 7.24
C ARG A 103 9.36 -13.22 7.34
N VAL A 104 8.40 -13.11 6.41
CA VAL A 104 7.38 -12.06 6.44
C VAL A 104 6.47 -12.22 7.67
N ALA A 105 6.10 -13.45 8.02
CA ALA A 105 5.32 -13.76 9.21
C ALA A 105 6.05 -13.33 10.50
N ASP A 106 7.34 -13.65 10.63
CA ASP A 106 8.18 -13.18 11.76
C ASP A 106 8.19 -11.65 11.85
N CYS A 107 8.34 -10.96 10.71
CA CYS A 107 8.33 -9.50 10.66
C CYS A 107 6.99 -8.92 11.10
N VAL A 108 5.87 -9.45 10.58
CA VAL A 108 4.52 -9.02 10.96
C VAL A 108 4.29 -9.25 12.45
N ALA A 109 4.62 -10.43 12.98
CA ALA A 109 4.45 -10.74 14.39
C ALA A 109 5.23 -9.78 15.30
N ALA A 110 6.48 -9.48 14.93
CA ALA A 110 7.32 -8.54 15.66
C ALA A 110 6.78 -7.10 15.62
N MET A 111 6.33 -6.63 14.45
CA MET A 111 5.71 -5.30 14.31
C MET A 111 4.44 -5.18 15.15
N ARG A 112 3.54 -6.19 15.09
CA ARG A 112 2.29 -6.21 15.86
C ARG A 112 2.52 -6.25 17.37
N SER A 113 3.60 -6.89 17.81
CA SER A 113 3.95 -6.95 19.24
C SER A 113 4.51 -5.63 19.76
N ALA A 114 5.02 -4.76 18.88
CA ALA A 114 5.72 -3.54 19.25
C ALA A 114 4.86 -2.27 19.21
N SER A 115 3.69 -2.30 18.56
CA SER A 115 2.74 -1.19 18.56
C SER A 115 1.29 -1.66 18.36
N ASN A 116 0.34 -0.81 18.71
CA ASN A 116 -1.09 -1.07 18.50
C ASN A 116 -1.57 -0.73 17.07
N LEU A 117 -0.66 -0.34 16.17
CA LEU A 117 -1.03 -0.03 14.81
C LEU A 117 -1.47 -1.30 14.06
N PRO A 118 -2.51 -1.22 13.21
CA PRO A 118 -2.74 -2.23 12.21
C PRO A 118 -1.46 -2.45 11.38
N VAL A 119 -1.01 -3.70 11.35
CA VAL A 119 0.10 -4.14 10.49
C VAL A 119 -0.49 -4.83 9.27
N THR A 120 -0.18 -4.32 8.09
CA THR A 120 -0.73 -4.82 6.81
C THR A 120 0.40 -5.15 5.84
N VAL A 121 0.12 -5.93 4.80
CA VAL A 121 1.14 -6.31 3.81
C VAL A 121 0.70 -5.94 2.40
N LYS A 122 1.58 -5.26 1.65
CA LYS A 122 1.38 -5.02 0.22
C LYS A 122 2.32 -5.91 -0.60
N HIS A 123 1.75 -6.81 -1.39
CA HIS A 123 2.50 -7.77 -2.20
C HIS A 123 1.97 -7.87 -3.65
N ARG A 124 2.47 -8.86 -4.39
CA ARG A 124 2.05 -9.22 -5.75
C ARG A 124 1.40 -10.61 -5.76
N ILE A 125 0.97 -11.07 -6.92
CA ILE A 125 0.43 -12.44 -7.08
C ILE A 125 1.49 -13.54 -7.22
N GLY A 126 2.78 -13.17 -7.28
CA GLY A 126 3.87 -14.12 -7.45
C GLY A 126 5.14 -13.46 -7.98
N VAL A 127 6.22 -14.23 -8.05
CA VAL A 127 7.56 -13.77 -8.44
C VAL A 127 8.21 -14.78 -9.35
N ASP A 128 8.80 -14.32 -10.47
CA ASP A 128 9.46 -15.18 -11.45
C ASP A 128 8.60 -16.41 -11.76
N ASP A 129 9.11 -17.63 -11.71
CA ASP A 129 8.31 -18.86 -11.98
C ASP A 129 7.51 -19.35 -10.76
N HIS A 130 7.60 -18.64 -9.63
CA HIS A 130 6.84 -18.89 -8.41
C HIS A 130 5.55 -18.03 -8.40
N ASP A 131 4.66 -18.27 -9.37
CA ASP A 131 3.43 -17.49 -9.55
C ASP A 131 2.16 -18.31 -9.77
N HIS A 132 2.20 -19.61 -9.47
CA HIS A 132 1.00 -20.43 -9.30
C HIS A 132 0.13 -19.90 -8.15
N TYR A 133 -1.19 -20.06 -8.26
CA TYR A 133 -2.14 -19.56 -7.26
C TYR A 133 -1.88 -20.17 -5.89
N GLU A 134 -1.47 -21.44 -5.83
CA GLU A 134 -1.20 -22.17 -4.59
C GLU A 134 -0.08 -21.50 -3.79
N HIS A 135 0.92 -20.91 -4.45
CA HIS A 135 1.99 -20.15 -3.80
C HIS A 135 1.46 -18.84 -3.19
N LEU A 136 0.60 -18.11 -3.92
CA LEU A 136 -0.08 -16.92 -3.41
C LEU A 136 -0.94 -17.26 -2.18
N ARG A 137 -1.73 -18.33 -2.26
CA ARG A 137 -2.58 -18.83 -1.19
C ARG A 137 -1.75 -19.18 0.05
N GLN A 138 -0.68 -19.97 -0.12
CA GLN A 138 0.20 -20.38 0.97
C GLN A 138 0.89 -19.17 1.62
N PHE A 139 1.36 -18.21 0.82
CA PHE A 139 1.96 -16.97 1.35
C PHE A 139 0.97 -16.22 2.25
N VAL A 140 -0.27 -16.04 1.81
CA VAL A 140 -1.30 -15.33 2.58
C VAL A 140 -1.68 -16.11 3.84
N GLU A 141 -1.83 -17.43 3.75
CA GLU A 141 -2.13 -18.30 4.90
C GLU A 141 -1.09 -18.17 6.02
N ILE A 142 0.21 -18.26 5.68
CA ILE A 142 1.32 -18.16 6.65
C ILE A 142 1.36 -16.77 7.28
N VAL A 143 1.27 -15.71 6.47
CA VAL A 143 1.36 -14.33 6.97
C VAL A 143 0.12 -13.93 7.77
N ALA A 144 -1.06 -14.46 7.42
CA ALA A 144 -2.29 -14.27 8.17
C ALA A 144 -2.23 -14.97 9.54
N ALA A 145 -1.59 -16.14 9.63
CA ALA A 145 -1.39 -16.84 10.90
C ALA A 145 -0.52 -16.04 11.91
N ALA A 146 0.37 -15.16 11.42
CA ALA A 146 1.09 -14.18 12.26
C ALA A 146 0.22 -12.98 12.69
N GLY A 147 -1.02 -12.91 12.22
CA GLY A 147 -2.04 -11.93 12.58
C GLY A 147 -2.15 -10.73 11.65
N CYS A 148 -1.59 -10.77 10.44
CA CYS A 148 -1.93 -9.80 9.40
C CYS A 148 -3.38 -10.01 8.96
N GLN A 149 -4.21 -8.97 9.02
CA GLN A 149 -5.63 -9.05 8.65
C GLN A 149 -5.96 -8.33 7.34
N ARG A 150 -5.04 -7.52 6.80
CA ARG A 150 -5.24 -6.80 5.53
C ARG A 150 -4.07 -7.00 4.56
N PHE A 151 -4.42 -7.38 3.33
CA PHE A 151 -3.49 -7.64 2.24
C PHE A 151 -3.83 -6.80 1.01
N THR A 152 -2.88 -5.98 0.58
CA THR A 152 -2.97 -5.25 -0.69
C THR A 152 -2.26 -6.02 -1.80
N VAL A 153 -3.01 -6.56 -2.76
CA VAL A 153 -2.51 -7.45 -3.81
C VAL A 153 -2.42 -6.70 -5.14
N HIS A 154 -1.20 -6.40 -5.58
CA HIS A 154 -0.99 -5.98 -6.96
C HIS A 154 -1.16 -7.18 -7.89
N ALA A 155 -2.19 -7.17 -8.73
CA ALA A 155 -2.66 -8.28 -9.55
C ALA A 155 -1.74 -8.64 -10.74
N ARG A 156 -0.45 -8.30 -10.67
CA ARG A 156 0.61 -8.73 -11.61
C ARG A 156 1.75 -9.33 -10.83
N LYS A 157 2.34 -10.41 -11.35
CA LYS A 157 3.59 -10.97 -10.83
C LYS A 157 4.73 -9.94 -10.90
N ALA A 158 5.82 -10.19 -10.19
CA ALA A 158 7.09 -9.50 -10.42
C ALA A 158 8.04 -10.41 -11.21
N TRP A 159 8.75 -9.83 -12.17
CA TRP A 159 9.98 -10.42 -12.68
C TRP A 159 11.16 -9.67 -12.05
N LEU A 160 11.99 -10.38 -11.31
CA LEU A 160 13.13 -9.81 -10.60
C LEU A 160 14.30 -9.50 -11.55
N LYS A 161 14.33 -10.16 -12.71
CA LYS A 161 15.36 -9.99 -13.74
C LYS A 161 14.71 -9.56 -15.06
N GLY A 162 15.48 -8.83 -15.86
CA GLY A 162 15.12 -8.49 -17.24
C GLY A 162 14.15 -7.33 -17.42
N LEU A 163 13.46 -6.86 -16.37
CA LEU A 163 12.55 -5.70 -16.45
C LEU A 163 12.90 -4.61 -15.44
N SER A 164 12.72 -3.36 -15.86
CA SER A 164 12.69 -2.21 -14.95
C SER A 164 11.45 -2.27 -14.02
N PRO A 165 11.47 -1.52 -12.90
CA PRO A 165 10.30 -1.40 -12.03
C PRO A 165 9.05 -0.85 -12.74
N LYS A 166 9.23 0.00 -13.77
CA LYS A 166 8.14 0.54 -14.58
C LYS A 166 7.52 -0.56 -15.44
N GLU A 167 8.33 -1.28 -16.21
CA GLU A 167 7.86 -2.39 -17.06
C GLU A 167 7.19 -3.49 -16.22
N ASN A 168 7.68 -3.76 -15.02
CA ASN A 168 7.05 -4.69 -14.06
C ASN A 168 5.61 -4.32 -13.65
N ARG A 169 5.13 -3.11 -13.95
CA ARG A 169 3.74 -2.69 -13.73
C ARG A 169 2.88 -2.71 -15.00
N ASP A 170 3.49 -2.95 -16.16
CA ASP A 170 2.86 -2.80 -17.47
C ASP A 170 2.93 -4.07 -18.33
N VAL A 171 4.01 -4.84 -18.23
CA VAL A 171 4.26 -6.02 -19.08
C VAL A 171 3.60 -7.31 -18.54
N PRO A 172 3.83 -7.77 -17.29
CA PRO A 172 3.27 -9.05 -16.84
C PRO A 172 1.74 -8.96 -16.68
N PRO A 173 0.91 -9.82 -17.29
CA PRO A 173 -0.54 -9.61 -17.39
C PRO A 173 -1.22 -9.48 -16.03
N LEU A 174 -2.34 -8.75 -16.01
CA LEU A 174 -3.21 -8.66 -14.84
C LEU A 174 -3.98 -9.98 -14.68
N ARG A 175 -4.01 -10.52 -13.46
CA ARG A 175 -4.75 -11.72 -13.08
C ARG A 175 -5.69 -11.40 -11.91
N TYR A 176 -6.72 -10.58 -12.16
CA TYR A 176 -7.68 -10.18 -11.11
C TYR A 176 -8.44 -11.37 -10.52
N ALA A 177 -8.71 -12.40 -11.33
CA ALA A 177 -9.42 -13.60 -10.88
C ALA A 177 -8.74 -14.30 -9.69
N ASP A 178 -7.41 -14.24 -9.60
CA ASP A 178 -6.69 -14.81 -8.44
C ASP A 178 -6.95 -14.01 -7.17
N VAL A 179 -7.04 -12.69 -7.26
CA VAL A 179 -7.33 -11.83 -6.10
C VAL A 179 -8.77 -12.06 -5.62
N TYR A 180 -9.71 -12.27 -6.54
CA TYR A 180 -11.09 -12.61 -6.20
C TYR A 180 -11.19 -13.99 -5.56
N ARG A 181 -10.50 -14.99 -6.14
CA ARG A 181 -10.42 -16.34 -5.57
C ARG A 181 -9.80 -16.31 -4.17
N LEU A 182 -8.77 -15.49 -3.96
CA LEU A 182 -8.15 -15.29 -2.65
C LEU A 182 -9.16 -14.76 -1.63
N LYS A 183 -9.95 -13.72 -1.97
CA LYS A 183 -10.99 -13.22 -1.07
C LYS A 183 -12.07 -14.26 -0.76
N GLN A 184 -12.46 -15.08 -1.74
CA GLN A 184 -13.43 -16.16 -1.53
C GLN A 184 -12.90 -17.24 -0.58
N GLU A 185 -11.62 -17.59 -0.68
CA GLU A 185 -11.00 -18.61 0.18
C GLU A 185 -10.64 -18.07 1.59
N PHE A 186 -10.43 -16.76 1.73
CA PHE A 186 -10.15 -16.09 3.01
C PHE A 186 -11.18 -14.97 3.31
N PRO A 187 -12.44 -15.33 3.59
CA PRO A 187 -13.52 -14.35 3.75
C PRO A 187 -13.30 -13.39 4.93
N ASP A 188 -12.59 -13.84 5.97
CA ASP A 188 -12.31 -13.07 7.19
C ASP A 188 -11.17 -12.04 7.03
N LEU A 189 -10.39 -12.14 5.94
CA LEU A 189 -9.32 -11.18 5.65
C LEU A 189 -9.84 -10.02 4.81
N VAL A 190 -9.27 -8.83 5.01
CA VAL A 190 -9.49 -7.68 4.13
C VAL A 190 -8.53 -7.78 2.94
N ILE A 191 -9.07 -8.04 1.76
CA ILE A 191 -8.31 -8.13 0.52
C ILE A 191 -8.53 -6.87 -0.30
N GLU A 192 -7.44 -6.12 -0.51
CA GLU A 192 -7.41 -4.90 -1.32
C GLU A 192 -6.77 -5.19 -2.69
N ILE A 193 -7.50 -5.02 -3.79
CA ILE A 193 -6.97 -5.25 -5.13
C ILE A 193 -6.27 -4.02 -5.69
N ASN A 194 -5.19 -4.23 -6.46
CA ASN A 194 -4.39 -3.17 -7.03
C ASN A 194 -3.87 -3.51 -8.44
N GLY A 195 -3.66 -2.46 -9.24
CA GLY A 195 -2.99 -2.52 -10.55
C GLY A 195 -3.96 -2.39 -11.71
N GLY A 196 -3.73 -1.44 -12.63
CA GLY A 196 -4.54 -1.29 -13.86
C GLY A 196 -5.93 -0.67 -13.70
N ILE A 197 -6.31 -0.21 -12.50
CA ILE A 197 -7.62 0.37 -12.21
C ILE A 197 -7.55 1.88 -12.44
N LEU A 198 -8.39 2.39 -13.35
CA LEU A 198 -8.27 3.76 -13.89
C LEU A 198 -9.49 4.65 -13.61
N THR A 199 -10.64 4.08 -13.22
CA THR A 199 -11.91 4.80 -13.05
C THR A 199 -12.63 4.36 -11.78
N LEU A 200 -13.49 5.22 -11.21
CA LEU A 200 -14.35 4.85 -10.09
C LEU A 200 -15.42 3.82 -10.48
N ASP A 201 -15.82 3.76 -11.75
CA ASP A 201 -16.71 2.71 -12.24
C ASP A 201 -16.03 1.33 -12.12
N ALA A 202 -14.79 1.21 -12.60
CA ALA A 202 -14.00 -0.02 -12.45
C ALA A 202 -13.72 -0.31 -10.96
N THR A 203 -13.49 0.71 -10.13
CA THR A 203 -13.38 0.55 -8.67
C THR A 203 -14.63 -0.13 -8.10
N LEU A 204 -15.83 0.33 -8.45
CA LEU A 204 -17.08 -0.27 -7.97
C LEU A 204 -17.28 -1.71 -8.46
N GLU A 205 -16.89 -2.02 -9.70
CA GLU A 205 -16.91 -3.40 -10.22
C GLU A 205 -16.00 -4.32 -9.38
N HIS A 206 -14.81 -3.85 -9.03
CA HIS A 206 -13.89 -4.60 -8.17
C HIS A 206 -14.41 -4.74 -6.73
N LEU A 207 -15.01 -3.69 -6.17
CA LEU A 207 -15.59 -3.70 -4.82
C LEU A 207 -16.80 -4.64 -4.68
N ALA A 208 -17.36 -5.14 -5.78
CA ALA A 208 -18.35 -6.23 -5.74
C ALA A 208 -17.72 -7.61 -5.46
N GLN A 209 -16.39 -7.73 -5.56
CA GLN A 209 -15.65 -9.00 -5.43
C GLN A 209 -14.64 -8.99 -4.28
N VAL A 210 -14.16 -7.81 -3.86
CA VAL A 210 -13.14 -7.62 -2.81
C VAL A 210 -13.50 -6.46 -1.89
N ASP A 211 -12.77 -6.32 -0.78
CA ASP A 211 -13.12 -5.36 0.27
C ASP A 211 -12.65 -3.92 -0.03
N ALA A 212 -11.55 -3.78 -0.77
CA ALA A 212 -10.94 -2.47 -1.04
C ALA A 212 -10.21 -2.44 -2.39
N VAL A 213 -9.94 -1.23 -2.88
CA VAL A 213 -9.25 -0.98 -4.14
C VAL A 213 -8.17 0.08 -3.95
N MET A 214 -6.92 -0.26 -4.28
CA MET A 214 -5.83 0.71 -4.33
C MET A 214 -5.65 1.27 -5.75
N ILE A 215 -5.71 2.60 -5.88
CA ILE A 215 -5.39 3.31 -7.12
C ILE A 215 -4.04 3.99 -6.99
N GLY A 216 -3.12 3.68 -7.90
CA GLY A 216 -1.78 4.28 -7.95
C GLY A 216 -1.70 5.39 -9.00
N ARG A 217 -1.11 5.05 -10.16
CA ARG A 217 -0.79 6.00 -11.24
C ARG A 217 -1.98 6.87 -11.66
N ALA A 218 -3.17 6.30 -11.82
CA ALA A 218 -4.35 7.07 -12.24
C ALA A 218 -4.71 8.19 -11.25
N ALA A 219 -4.56 7.96 -9.95
CA ALA A 219 -4.80 8.97 -8.91
C ALA A 219 -3.72 10.07 -8.87
N TYR A 220 -2.52 9.80 -9.42
CA TYR A 220 -1.49 10.83 -9.54
C TYR A 220 -1.60 11.59 -10.87
N ASP A 221 -1.81 10.86 -11.96
CA ASP A 221 -1.85 11.43 -13.31
C ASP A 221 -3.16 12.21 -13.57
N ASN A 222 -4.27 11.81 -12.92
CA ASN A 222 -5.54 12.54 -12.90
C ASN A 222 -6.19 12.48 -11.50
N PRO A 223 -5.72 13.29 -10.53
CA PRO A 223 -6.18 13.23 -9.14
C PRO A 223 -7.67 13.47 -8.93
N TYR A 224 -8.28 14.27 -9.81
CA TYR A 224 -9.72 14.56 -9.77
C TYR A 224 -10.60 13.33 -10.04
N LEU A 225 -10.02 12.21 -10.50
CA LEU A 225 -10.65 10.89 -10.47
C LEU A 225 -11.29 10.58 -9.11
N LEU A 226 -10.65 11.01 -8.02
CA LEU A 226 -11.08 10.72 -6.65
C LEU A 226 -12.16 11.69 -6.12
N ALA A 227 -12.53 12.73 -6.88
CA ALA A 227 -13.42 13.79 -6.38
C ALA A 227 -14.82 13.27 -5.99
N GLU A 228 -15.27 12.18 -6.60
CA GLU A 228 -16.55 11.55 -6.25
C GLU A 228 -16.40 10.35 -5.29
N ALA A 229 -15.19 10.04 -4.81
CA ALA A 229 -14.94 8.85 -4.00
C ALA A 229 -15.74 8.87 -2.68
N ASP A 230 -15.74 10.02 -1.99
CA ASP A 230 -16.47 10.20 -0.71
C ASP A 230 -17.97 9.91 -0.87
N ARG A 231 -18.58 10.41 -1.96
CA ARG A 231 -20.00 10.17 -2.26
C ARG A 231 -20.27 8.73 -2.74
N ARG A 232 -19.47 8.24 -3.69
CA ARG A 232 -19.79 6.99 -4.43
C ARG A 232 -19.33 5.74 -3.71
N ILE A 233 -18.19 5.80 -3.02
CA ILE A 233 -17.57 4.66 -2.35
C ILE A 233 -17.92 4.69 -0.87
N PHE A 234 -17.68 5.82 -0.21
CA PHE A 234 -17.87 5.97 1.24
C PHE A 234 -19.29 6.40 1.64
N ARG A 235 -20.16 6.66 0.65
CA ARG A 235 -21.59 7.00 0.81
C ARG A 235 -21.85 8.23 1.68
N GLU A 236 -20.94 9.20 1.63
CA GLU A 236 -21.09 10.46 2.35
C GLU A 236 -21.99 11.43 1.59
N ALA A 237 -22.85 12.14 2.33
CA ALA A 237 -23.71 13.19 1.78
C ALA A 237 -22.96 14.53 1.68
N VAL A 238 -21.87 14.54 0.92
CA VAL A 238 -21.01 15.72 0.69
C VAL A 238 -21.06 16.18 -0.75
N ALA A 239 -20.94 17.49 -0.95
CA ALA A 239 -20.79 18.07 -2.29
C ALA A 239 -19.40 17.70 -2.85
N VAL A 240 -19.36 17.40 -4.15
CA VAL A 240 -18.10 17.19 -4.87
C VAL A 240 -17.44 18.55 -5.06
N ARG A 241 -16.27 18.74 -4.44
CA ARG A 241 -15.49 19.97 -4.61
C ARG A 241 -15.03 20.11 -6.04
N SER A 242 -15.17 21.30 -6.59
CA SER A 242 -14.58 21.70 -7.86
C SER A 242 -13.05 21.75 -7.76
N ARG A 243 -12.37 21.69 -8.91
CA ARG A 243 -10.91 21.89 -8.98
C ARG A 243 -10.48 23.24 -8.42
N HIS A 244 -11.32 24.27 -8.55
CA HIS A 244 -11.02 25.60 -8.04
C HIS A 244 -11.00 25.61 -6.51
N GLU A 245 -12.06 25.08 -5.87
CA GLU A 245 -12.14 24.96 -4.40
C GLU A 245 -10.99 24.10 -3.83
N ILE A 246 -10.58 23.04 -4.54
CA ILE A 246 -9.42 22.22 -4.16
C ILE A 246 -8.13 23.04 -4.17
N VAL A 247 -7.91 23.88 -5.19
CA VAL A 247 -6.73 24.74 -5.28
C VAL A 247 -6.74 25.82 -4.19
N GLU A 248 -7.88 26.45 -3.92
CA GLU A 248 -8.01 27.43 -2.84
C GLU A 248 -7.71 26.80 -1.46
N ALA A 249 -8.15 25.55 -1.26
CA ALA A 249 -7.86 24.80 -0.03
C ALA A 249 -6.37 24.48 0.16
N MET A 250 -5.54 24.61 -0.89
CA MET A 250 -4.09 24.45 -0.79
C MET A 250 -3.36 25.71 -0.31
N TYR A 251 -3.98 26.90 -0.36
CA TYR A 251 -3.28 28.15 -0.04
C TYR A 251 -2.66 28.17 1.37
N PRO A 252 -3.38 27.74 2.44
CA PRO A 252 -2.79 27.72 3.78
C PRO A 252 -1.58 26.78 3.95
N TYR A 253 -1.41 25.82 3.03
CA TYR A 253 -0.29 24.88 3.03
C TYR A 253 0.93 25.41 2.26
N ILE A 254 0.69 26.30 1.30
CA ILE A 254 1.73 26.88 0.42
C ILE A 254 2.35 28.13 1.05
N ASP A 255 1.55 28.92 1.77
CA ASP A 255 1.96 30.13 2.48
C ASP A 255 2.92 29.84 3.65
#